data_AF-A0A1F7FVD4-F1
#
_entry.id   AF-A0A1F7FVD4-F1
#
_cell.length_a   1.000
_cell.length_b   1.000
_cell.length_c   1.000
_cell.angle_alpha   90.00
_cell.angle_beta   90.00
_cell.angle_gamma   90.00
#
_symmetry.space_group_name_H-M   'P 1'
#
loop_
_entity.id
_entity.type
_entity.pdbx_description
1 polymer ?
#
loop_
_entity_poly.entity_id
_entity_poly.type
_entity_poly.pdbx_seq_one_letter_code
_entity_poly.pdbx_strand_id
1 'polypeptide(L)'
;MKTQPAALVRETDPETAQHKAGISDGIALEVPATLPFEGFTYLKKEWVDQEDNIESVTFGMALGHLNSPVNWANTETFTMMPEWGTAPLRRSWVVRIPTHYEGAERYLFHYFFQIRYTNGTEKVGDNFTQLVMPKTIEYIDHSGSCVHIRLHWSLSNWAYPQDTELEVEGLEWGNEFSVSHVAYRSGDRLYEHGRMAAVKKIDMPRVFKAQIWAPRGEEINYCFSMLSVDQHGNQQQKWDNNGGENFKMTI
;
A
#
# COMPACT_ATOMS: atom_id res chain seq x y z
N MET A 1 12.95 10.92 -74.58
CA MET A 1 13.74 12.17 -74.46
C MET A 1 13.33 12.86 -73.17
N LYS A 2 14.16 13.27 -72.21
CA LYS A 2 15.62 13.30 -72.03
C LYS A 2 15.87 13.52 -70.52
N THR A 3 16.77 12.70 -69.94
CA THR A 3 17.80 13.02 -68.91
C THR A 3 17.46 13.74 -67.58
N GLN A 4 17.73 13.01 -66.48
CA GLN A 4 18.27 13.45 -65.18
C GLN A 4 19.68 14.09 -65.34
N PRO A 5 20.25 14.85 -64.36
CA PRO A 5 21.01 14.21 -63.26
C PRO A 5 21.11 14.98 -61.92
N ALA A 6 21.95 14.42 -61.04
CA ALA A 6 22.08 14.51 -59.58
C ALA A 6 22.90 15.68 -58.97
N ALA A 7 22.87 15.67 -57.62
CA ALA A 7 23.95 15.97 -56.65
C ALA A 7 24.11 17.42 -56.12
N LEU A 8 24.08 17.58 -54.79
CA LEU A 8 25.31 17.65 -53.99
C LEU A 8 25.05 17.50 -52.48
N VAL A 9 25.77 16.56 -51.88
CA VAL A 9 26.08 16.46 -50.45
C VAL A 9 27.21 17.44 -50.14
N ARG A 10 27.16 18.11 -48.98
CA ARG A 10 28.35 18.61 -48.29
C ARG A 10 28.29 18.20 -46.83
N GLU A 11 29.04 17.15 -46.52
CA GLU A 11 29.60 16.91 -45.19
C GLU A 11 30.66 17.98 -44.89
N THR A 12 30.63 18.49 -43.67
CA THR A 12 31.81 19.06 -43.00
C THR A 12 31.72 18.69 -41.52
N ASP A 13 32.49 17.68 -41.14
CA ASP A 13 33.04 17.45 -39.79
C ASP A 13 34.43 18.13 -39.70
N PRO A 14 35.10 18.23 -38.54
CA PRO A 14 34.62 18.47 -37.17
C PRO A 14 35.51 19.53 -36.43
N GLU A 15 35.24 19.74 -35.14
CA GLU A 15 36.13 20.32 -34.12
C GLU A 15 36.53 21.81 -34.19
N THR A 16 35.85 22.65 -33.41
CA THR A 16 36.55 23.37 -32.33
C THR A 16 35.62 23.70 -31.17
N ALA A 17 36.06 23.29 -29.99
CA ALA A 17 35.40 23.38 -28.71
C ALA A 17 35.02 24.81 -28.29
N GLN A 18 33.90 24.95 -27.54
CA GLN A 18 33.98 25.42 -26.15
C GLN A 18 32.64 25.24 -25.42
N HIS A 19 32.75 24.55 -24.29
CA HIS A 19 31.73 24.30 -23.29
C HIS A 19 30.92 25.56 -22.90
N LYS A 20 29.60 25.46 -23.02
CA LYS A 20 28.67 25.96 -22.01
C LYS A 20 27.59 24.91 -21.82
N ALA A 21 27.82 24.02 -20.85
CA ALA A 21 26.76 23.21 -20.27
C ALA A 21 25.79 24.16 -19.56
N GLY A 22 24.76 24.60 -20.29
CA GLY A 22 23.56 25.16 -19.70
C GLY A 22 22.82 24.02 -19.02
N ILE A 23 22.66 24.14 -17.72
CA ILE A 23 21.85 23.32 -16.84
C ILE A 23 20.52 23.04 -17.54
N SER A 24 20.28 21.79 -17.95
CA SER A 24 18.97 21.39 -18.46
C SER A 24 18.00 21.50 -17.29
N ASP A 25 16.99 22.35 -17.47
CA ASP A 25 15.90 22.59 -16.54
C ASP A 25 15.46 21.29 -15.86
N GLY A 26 15.48 21.31 -14.54
CA GLY A 26 14.97 20.24 -13.72
C GLY A 26 13.51 20.01 -14.08
N ILE A 27 13.23 18.87 -14.70
CA ILE A 27 11.88 18.37 -14.85
C ILE A 27 11.40 18.12 -13.42
N ALA A 28 10.69 19.10 -12.85
CA ALA A 28 9.86 18.89 -11.69
C ALA A 28 8.84 17.83 -12.11
N LEU A 29 9.10 16.58 -11.72
CA LEU A 29 8.11 15.53 -11.86
C LEU A 29 6.96 15.95 -10.95
N GLU A 30 5.89 16.48 -11.53
CA GLU A 30 4.67 16.76 -10.78
C GLU A 30 4.21 15.44 -10.17
N VAL A 31 4.24 15.37 -8.83
CA VAL A 31 3.73 14.22 -8.11
C VAL A 31 2.24 14.13 -8.44
N PRO A 32 1.75 13.00 -9.00
CA PRO A 32 0.34 12.86 -9.33
C PRO A 32 -0.51 13.16 -8.11
N ALA A 33 -1.66 13.80 -8.31
CA ALA A 33 -2.63 13.98 -7.23
C ALA A 33 -3.11 12.59 -6.78
N THR A 34 -2.63 12.14 -5.63
CA THR A 34 -3.07 10.88 -5.01
C THR A 34 -4.27 11.16 -4.12
N LEU A 35 -5.21 10.20 -4.06
CA LEU A 35 -6.25 10.25 -3.04
C LEU A 35 -5.61 10.03 -1.65
N PRO A 36 -6.24 10.55 -0.57
CA PRO A 36 -5.85 10.20 0.79
C PRO A 36 -5.66 8.70 0.96
N PHE A 37 -4.46 8.32 1.42
CA PHE A 37 -4.10 6.93 1.72
C PHE A 37 -4.29 5.96 0.53
N GLU A 38 -4.07 6.43 -0.70
CA GLU A 38 -4.09 5.56 -1.88
C GLU A 38 -3.02 4.46 -1.78
N GLY A 39 -3.43 3.22 -2.04
CA GLY A 39 -2.54 2.07 -1.95
C GLY A 39 -3.28 0.75 -1.89
N PHE A 40 -2.69 -0.21 -1.19
CA PHE A 40 -3.23 -1.54 -1.05
C PHE A 40 -3.17 -2.03 0.38
N THR A 41 -4.15 -2.86 0.74
CA THR A 41 -4.09 -3.71 1.91
C THR A 41 -3.77 -5.14 1.49
N TYR A 42 -2.87 -5.77 2.22
CA TYR A 42 -2.50 -7.16 2.04
C TYR A 42 -3.21 -8.03 3.09
N LEU A 43 -3.83 -9.11 2.65
CA LEU A 43 -4.44 -10.11 3.53
C LEU A 43 -4.07 -11.53 3.10
N LYS A 44 -3.86 -12.42 4.08
CA LYS A 44 -3.58 -13.83 3.83
C LYS A 44 -4.89 -14.59 3.68
N LYS A 45 -5.05 -15.35 2.60
CA LYS A 45 -6.05 -16.41 2.47
C LYS A 45 -5.38 -17.76 2.60
N GLU A 46 -6.02 -18.65 3.34
CA GLU A 46 -5.48 -19.96 3.69
C GLU A 46 -6.52 -21.04 3.34
N TRP A 47 -6.00 -22.14 2.80
CA TRP A 47 -6.71 -23.39 2.62
C TRP A 47 -5.98 -24.47 3.43
N VAL A 48 -6.73 -25.34 4.09
CA VAL A 48 -6.18 -26.49 4.82
C VAL A 48 -6.65 -27.74 4.10
N ASP A 49 -5.71 -28.58 3.67
CA ASP A 49 -6.03 -29.83 2.96
C ASP A 49 -6.75 -30.78 3.94
N GLN A 50 -8.07 -30.89 3.80
CA GLN A 50 -8.93 -31.79 4.60
C GLN A 50 -9.13 -33.15 3.95
N GLU A 51 -8.84 -33.26 2.65
CA GLU A 51 -9.04 -34.45 1.83
C GLU A 51 -7.68 -34.95 1.32
N ASP A 52 -7.54 -36.26 1.18
CA ASP A 52 -6.33 -36.86 0.60
C ASP A 52 -6.27 -36.60 -0.93
N ASN A 53 -5.07 -36.77 -1.50
CA ASN A 53 -4.85 -36.72 -2.95
C ASN A 53 -5.15 -35.36 -3.61
N ILE A 54 -5.14 -34.27 -2.85
CA ILE A 54 -5.19 -32.91 -3.39
C ILE A 54 -3.87 -32.61 -4.10
N GLU A 55 -3.94 -32.39 -5.41
CA GLU A 55 -2.79 -31.99 -6.22
C GLU A 55 -2.55 -30.48 -6.10
N SER A 56 -3.56 -29.69 -6.43
CA SER A 56 -3.48 -28.22 -6.40
C SER A 56 -4.77 -27.60 -5.90
N VAL A 57 -4.63 -26.39 -5.34
CA VAL A 57 -5.74 -25.55 -4.93
C VAL A 57 -5.55 -24.18 -5.58
N THR A 58 -6.55 -23.75 -6.31
CA THR A 58 -6.60 -22.44 -6.98
C THR A 58 -7.54 -21.54 -6.19
N PHE A 59 -7.03 -20.39 -5.78
CA PHE A 59 -7.81 -19.31 -5.19
C PHE A 59 -8.35 -18.42 -6.32
N GLY A 60 -9.67 -18.23 -6.38
CA GLY A 60 -10.33 -17.32 -7.32
C GLY A 60 -10.91 -16.12 -6.58
N MET A 61 -10.77 -14.93 -7.14
CA MET A 61 -11.34 -13.70 -6.55
C MET A 61 -11.93 -12.74 -7.57
N ALA A 62 -12.90 -11.95 -7.11
CA ALA A 62 -13.44 -10.81 -7.83
C ALA A 62 -13.78 -9.68 -6.85
N LEU A 63 -13.61 -8.43 -7.28
CA LEU A 63 -14.10 -7.25 -6.57
C LEU A 63 -15.43 -6.82 -7.18
N GLY A 64 -16.30 -6.20 -6.37
CA GLY A 64 -17.62 -5.78 -6.81
C GLY A 64 -18.15 -4.58 -6.03
N HIS A 65 -19.05 -3.82 -6.66
CA HIS A 65 -19.77 -2.74 -5.99
C HIS A 65 -20.77 -3.27 -4.97
N LEU A 66 -21.09 -2.45 -3.95
CA LEU A 66 -22.22 -2.76 -3.07
C LEU A 66 -23.53 -2.83 -3.86
N ASN A 67 -24.38 -3.78 -3.47
CA ASN A 67 -25.72 -3.99 -4.05
C ASN A 67 -25.72 -4.38 -5.54
N SER A 68 -24.57 -4.73 -6.10
CA SER A 68 -24.44 -5.28 -7.45
C SER A 68 -24.13 -6.77 -7.38
N PRO A 69 -24.61 -7.58 -8.34
CA PRO A 69 -24.16 -8.96 -8.45
C PRO A 69 -22.66 -8.99 -8.78
N VAL A 70 -21.96 -9.98 -8.23
CA VAL A 70 -20.55 -10.22 -8.55
C VAL A 70 -20.39 -10.54 -10.04
N ASN A 71 -19.42 -9.90 -10.69
CA ASN A 71 -19.06 -10.18 -12.08
C ASN A 71 -17.90 -11.19 -12.13
N TRP A 72 -18.22 -12.48 -12.17
CA TRP A 72 -17.22 -13.55 -12.26
C TRP A 72 -16.46 -13.59 -13.60
N ALA A 73 -16.85 -12.83 -14.62
CA ALA A 73 -16.07 -12.76 -15.87
C ALA A 73 -14.70 -12.09 -15.65
N ASN A 74 -14.57 -11.25 -14.61
CA ASN A 74 -13.33 -10.56 -14.24
C ASN A 74 -12.57 -11.30 -13.13
N THR A 75 -12.77 -12.61 -12.99
CA THR A 75 -12.13 -13.38 -11.92
C THR A 75 -10.61 -13.43 -12.13
N GLU A 76 -9.87 -13.05 -11.09
CA GLU A 76 -8.45 -13.33 -10.99
C GLU A 76 -8.25 -14.66 -10.28
N THR A 77 -7.33 -15.50 -10.79
CA THR A 77 -7.07 -16.84 -10.24
C THR A 77 -5.60 -17.05 -9.96
N PHE A 78 -5.32 -17.72 -8.84
CA PHE A 78 -3.97 -17.92 -8.34
C PHE A 78 -3.82 -19.34 -7.77
N THR A 79 -2.84 -20.10 -8.25
CA THR A 79 -2.51 -21.40 -7.66
C THR A 79 -1.81 -21.19 -6.32
N MET A 80 -2.40 -21.72 -5.25
CA MET A 80 -1.87 -21.57 -3.90
C MET A 80 -0.68 -22.49 -3.66
N MET A 81 0.35 -21.96 -3.02
CA MET A 81 1.57 -22.72 -2.73
C MET A 81 1.42 -23.49 -1.40
N PRO A 82 1.85 -24.76 -1.35
CA PRO A 82 1.87 -25.52 -0.11
C PRO A 82 2.95 -25.01 0.85
N GLU A 83 2.58 -24.88 2.13
CA GLU A 83 3.46 -24.54 3.23
C GLU A 83 4.09 -25.82 3.78
N TRP A 84 5.32 -26.10 3.36
CA TRP A 84 6.08 -27.28 3.80
C TRP A 84 6.20 -27.34 5.32
N GLY A 85 6.07 -28.55 5.88
CA GLY A 85 6.18 -28.79 7.33
C GLY A 85 4.89 -28.61 8.12
N THR A 86 3.76 -28.40 7.46
CA THR A 86 2.44 -28.35 8.09
C THR A 86 1.70 -29.70 7.98
N ALA A 87 0.98 -30.10 9.03
CA ALA A 87 0.13 -31.29 9.05
C ALA A 87 -1.18 -30.99 9.81
N PRO A 88 -2.36 -30.94 9.14
CA PRO A 88 -2.57 -31.09 7.70
C PRO A 88 -1.84 -30.03 6.86
N LEU A 89 -1.62 -30.32 5.57
CA LEU A 89 -0.92 -29.42 4.66
C LEU A 89 -1.73 -28.13 4.50
N ARG A 90 -1.09 -26.99 4.75
CA ARG A 90 -1.67 -25.66 4.55
C ARG A 90 -1.21 -25.09 3.23
N ARG A 91 -2.07 -24.33 2.58
CA ARG A 91 -1.76 -23.59 1.36
C ARG A 91 -2.19 -22.16 1.55
N SER A 92 -1.39 -21.20 1.13
CA SER A 92 -1.73 -19.80 1.32
C SER A 92 -1.46 -18.94 0.10
N TRP A 93 -2.16 -17.81 0.07
CA TRP A 93 -1.97 -16.74 -0.90
C TRP A 93 -2.13 -15.39 -0.22
N VAL A 94 -1.26 -14.45 -0.55
CA VAL A 94 -1.39 -13.05 -0.09
C VAL A 94 -2.14 -12.28 -1.16
N VAL A 95 -3.35 -11.87 -0.81
CA VAL A 95 -4.22 -11.07 -1.67
C VAL A 95 -3.94 -9.60 -1.42
N ARG A 96 -3.93 -8.82 -2.50
CA ARG A 96 -3.77 -7.38 -2.47
C ARG A 96 -5.10 -6.73 -2.85
N ILE A 97 -5.75 -6.05 -1.90
CA ILE A 97 -7.00 -5.31 -2.13
C ILE A 97 -6.72 -3.80 -2.17
N PRO A 98 -7.34 -3.04 -3.08
CA PRO A 98 -7.09 -1.61 -3.20
C PRO A 98 -7.79 -0.81 -2.10
N THR A 99 -7.34 0.40 -1.79
CA THR A 99 -8.11 1.28 -0.88
C THR A 99 -9.43 1.74 -1.51
N HIS A 100 -9.47 1.84 -2.83
CA HIS A 100 -10.67 2.21 -3.57
C HIS A 100 -10.91 1.24 -4.72
N TYR A 101 -12.17 0.82 -4.93
CA TYR A 101 -12.54 0.02 -6.09
C TYR A 101 -13.43 0.85 -7.00
N GLU A 102 -12.91 1.22 -8.19
CA GLU A 102 -13.60 2.06 -9.17
C GLU A 102 -14.19 3.36 -8.56
N GLY A 103 -13.44 3.98 -7.66
CA GLY A 103 -13.84 5.20 -6.94
C GLY A 103 -14.72 4.99 -5.71
N ALA A 104 -15.15 3.75 -5.42
CA ALA A 104 -15.89 3.44 -4.20
C ALA A 104 -14.95 3.14 -3.02
N GLU A 105 -15.17 3.79 -1.88
CA GLU A 105 -14.45 3.53 -0.62
C GLU A 105 -14.91 2.22 0.06
N ARG A 106 -16.11 1.76 -0.25
CA ARG A 106 -16.67 0.51 0.26
C ARG A 106 -17.02 -0.36 -0.92
N TYR A 107 -16.65 -1.63 -0.85
CA TYR A 107 -16.86 -2.58 -1.93
C TYR A 107 -16.85 -4.01 -1.39
N LEU A 108 -17.26 -4.96 -2.22
CA LEU A 108 -17.30 -6.36 -1.87
C LEU A 108 -16.08 -7.07 -2.44
N PHE A 109 -15.47 -7.92 -1.61
CA PHE A 109 -14.44 -8.86 -1.99
C PHE A 109 -15.02 -10.26 -1.98
N HIS A 110 -15.13 -10.86 -3.16
CA HIS A 110 -15.66 -12.19 -3.37
C HIS A 110 -14.52 -13.15 -3.66
N TYR A 111 -14.59 -14.36 -3.11
CA TYR A 111 -13.60 -15.39 -3.39
C TYR A 111 -14.13 -16.80 -3.22
N PHE A 112 -13.43 -17.76 -3.82
CA PHE A 112 -13.69 -19.20 -3.68
C PHE A 112 -12.39 -19.98 -3.85
N PHE A 113 -12.44 -21.28 -3.57
CA PHE A 113 -11.33 -22.20 -3.79
C PHE A 113 -11.75 -23.29 -4.77
N GLN A 114 -10.91 -23.60 -5.75
CA GLN A 114 -11.06 -24.71 -6.67
C GLN A 114 -9.96 -25.73 -6.39
N ILE A 115 -10.37 -26.97 -6.13
CA ILE A 115 -9.49 -28.08 -5.76
C ILE A 115 -9.35 -28.98 -6.98
N ARG A 116 -8.12 -29.33 -7.34
CA ARG A 116 -7.81 -30.38 -8.31
C ARG A 116 -7.16 -31.55 -7.59
N TYR A 117 -7.68 -32.74 -7.84
CA TYR A 117 -7.17 -33.99 -7.29
C TYR A 117 -6.24 -34.68 -8.29
N THR A 118 -5.35 -35.53 -7.78
CA THR A 118 -4.38 -36.28 -8.60
C THR A 118 -5.03 -37.23 -9.61
N ASN A 119 -6.29 -37.60 -9.42
CA ASN A 119 -7.07 -38.41 -10.37
C ASN A 119 -7.69 -37.57 -11.51
N GLY A 120 -7.40 -36.26 -11.57
CA GLY A 120 -7.91 -35.31 -12.56
C GLY A 120 -9.31 -34.76 -12.28
N THR A 121 -9.95 -35.14 -11.17
CA THR A 121 -11.25 -34.57 -10.79
C THR A 121 -11.07 -33.17 -10.18
N GLU A 122 -12.11 -32.34 -10.32
CA GLU A 122 -12.11 -30.98 -9.79
C GLU A 122 -13.37 -30.73 -8.94
N LYS A 123 -13.21 -29.91 -7.90
CA LYS A 123 -14.28 -29.49 -7.01
C LYS A 123 -14.15 -27.99 -6.76
N VAL A 124 -15.24 -27.25 -6.97
CA VAL A 124 -15.32 -25.84 -6.59
C VAL A 124 -15.98 -25.76 -5.21
N GLY A 125 -15.33 -25.08 -4.28
CA GLY A 125 -15.83 -24.85 -2.92
C GLY A 125 -16.88 -23.76 -2.87
N ASP A 126 -17.26 -23.40 -1.64
CA ASP A 126 -18.23 -22.33 -1.39
C ASP A 126 -17.70 -20.96 -1.83
N ASN A 127 -18.63 -20.09 -2.18
CA ASN A 127 -18.36 -18.69 -2.45
C ASN A 127 -18.43 -17.89 -1.14
N PHE A 128 -17.39 -17.12 -0.88
CA PHE A 128 -17.30 -16.20 0.24
C PHE A 128 -17.45 -14.77 -0.26
N THR A 129 -18.01 -13.90 0.59
CA THR A 129 -18.15 -12.47 0.32
C THR A 129 -17.85 -11.70 1.59
N GLN A 130 -16.94 -10.74 1.50
CA GLN A 130 -16.61 -9.85 2.61
C GLN A 130 -16.79 -8.39 2.18
N LEU A 131 -17.34 -7.56 3.06
CA LEU A 131 -17.39 -6.11 2.85
C LEU A 131 -16.03 -5.50 3.19
N VAL A 132 -15.37 -4.87 2.24
CA VAL A 132 -14.19 -4.04 2.50
C VAL A 132 -14.66 -2.61 2.78
N MET A 133 -14.12 -2.01 3.84
CA MET A 133 -14.48 -0.64 4.24
C MET A 133 -13.31 0.07 4.93
N PRO A 134 -13.29 1.42 4.89
CA PRO A 134 -12.28 2.20 5.58
C PRO A 134 -12.46 2.13 7.10
N LYS A 135 -11.33 2.17 7.80
CA LYS A 135 -11.25 2.36 9.24
C LYS A 135 -10.23 3.44 9.54
N THR A 136 -10.64 4.44 10.31
CA THR A 136 -9.75 5.48 10.81
C THR A 136 -9.05 5.00 12.08
N ILE A 137 -7.74 5.20 12.11
CA ILE A 137 -6.90 5.00 13.30
C ILE A 137 -6.27 6.33 13.65
N GLU A 138 -6.33 6.67 14.94
CA GLU A 138 -5.87 7.96 15.44
C GLU A 138 -4.79 7.76 16.50
N TYR A 139 -3.82 8.66 16.51
CA TYR A 139 -2.86 8.82 17.59
C TYR A 139 -2.91 10.27 18.08
N ILE A 140 -3.09 10.47 19.38
CA ILE A 140 -3.20 11.79 20.00
C ILE A 140 -1.89 12.10 20.72
N ASP A 141 -1.10 13.03 20.17
CA ASP A 141 0.12 13.52 20.82
C ASP A 141 -0.23 14.67 21.77
N HIS A 142 -0.17 14.39 23.08
CA HIS A 142 -0.28 15.38 24.14
C HIS A 142 1.06 16.04 24.50
N SER A 143 2.19 15.49 24.04
CA SER A 143 3.54 15.99 24.37
C SER A 143 4.01 17.09 23.43
N GLY A 144 3.56 17.05 22.18
CA GLY A 144 3.95 17.97 21.12
C GLY A 144 5.34 17.65 20.57
N SER A 145 5.89 16.51 20.93
CA SER A 145 7.19 16.05 20.47
C SER A 145 7.10 15.25 19.16
N CYS A 146 5.93 14.67 18.84
CA CYS A 146 5.76 13.89 17.62
C CYS A 146 5.69 14.80 16.39
N VAL A 147 6.48 14.45 15.37
CA VAL A 147 6.55 15.17 14.08
C VAL A 147 6.18 14.28 12.90
N HIS A 148 6.26 12.97 13.08
CA HIS A 148 5.88 11.98 12.08
C HIS A 148 5.43 10.71 12.80
N ILE A 149 4.33 10.11 12.36
CA ILE A 149 3.84 8.85 12.92
C ILE A 149 3.48 7.92 11.78
N ARG A 150 3.90 6.66 11.90
CA ARG A 150 3.58 5.57 11.01
C ARG A 150 2.84 4.49 11.79
N LEU A 151 1.73 4.03 11.23
CA LEU A 151 1.01 2.85 11.67
C LEU A 151 1.73 1.63 11.09
N HIS A 152 2.29 0.79 11.96
CA HIS A 152 2.78 -0.53 11.58
C HIS A 152 1.71 -1.55 11.98
N TRP A 153 1.15 -2.26 11.02
CA TRP A 153 -0.05 -3.07 11.27
C TRP A 153 -0.12 -4.32 10.41
N SER A 154 -0.95 -5.28 10.82
CA SER A 154 -1.19 -6.49 10.06
C SER A 154 -2.57 -7.07 10.37
N LEU A 155 -3.13 -7.71 9.36
CA LEU A 155 -4.25 -8.64 9.53
C LEU A 155 -3.69 -10.03 9.89
N SER A 156 -4.51 -10.87 10.51
CA SER A 156 -4.18 -12.28 10.73
C SER A 156 -2.87 -12.51 11.52
N ASN A 157 -2.70 -11.80 12.65
CA ASN A 157 -1.58 -12.01 13.59
C ASN A 157 -0.18 -11.87 12.97
N TRP A 158 0.10 -10.73 12.33
CA TRP A 158 1.42 -10.40 11.75
C TRP A 158 1.85 -11.29 10.58
N ALA A 159 0.91 -11.99 9.93
CA ALA A 159 1.21 -12.80 8.76
C ALA A 159 1.77 -11.97 7.59
N TYR A 160 1.33 -10.71 7.47
CA TYR A 160 1.86 -9.77 6.49
C TYR A 160 1.83 -8.34 7.05
N PRO A 161 2.93 -7.86 7.65
CA PRO A 161 3.02 -6.51 8.19
C PRO A 161 3.04 -5.46 7.09
N GLN A 162 2.44 -4.30 7.38
CA GLN A 162 2.24 -3.19 6.47
C GLN A 162 2.46 -1.88 7.22
N ASP A 163 2.84 -0.85 6.47
CA ASP A 163 3.12 0.48 6.99
C ASP A 163 2.15 1.48 6.35
N THR A 164 1.51 2.32 7.16
CA THR A 164 0.65 3.41 6.71
C THR A 164 1.03 4.68 7.44
N GLU A 165 1.37 5.73 6.70
CA GLU A 165 1.72 7.02 7.31
C GLU A 165 0.46 7.70 7.87
N LEU A 166 0.55 8.33 9.04
CA LEU A 166 -0.54 9.13 9.59
C LEU A 166 -0.34 10.60 9.25
N GLU A 167 -1.39 11.23 8.72
CA GLU A 167 -1.41 12.67 8.52
C GLU A 167 -1.83 13.40 9.79
N VAL A 168 -1.21 14.55 10.09
CA VAL A 168 -1.63 15.38 11.21
C VAL A 168 -2.83 16.24 10.84
N GLU A 169 -3.83 16.32 11.71
CA GLU A 169 -4.95 17.25 11.55
C GLU A 169 -4.45 18.69 11.51
N GLY A 170 -4.88 19.45 10.50
CA GLY A 170 -4.41 20.80 10.24
C GLY A 170 -3.32 20.91 9.15
N LEU A 171 -2.78 19.78 8.68
CA LEU A 171 -1.98 19.73 7.46
C LEU A 171 -2.80 19.13 6.33
N GLU A 172 -3.06 19.90 5.28
CA GLU A 172 -3.87 19.47 4.14
C GLU A 172 -3.17 18.36 3.33
N TRP A 173 -3.94 17.37 2.89
CA TRP A 173 -3.45 16.31 1.99
C TRP A 173 -2.93 16.92 0.68
N GLY A 174 -1.77 16.45 0.21
CA GLY A 174 -1.15 16.98 -1.01
C GLY A 174 -0.28 18.22 -0.79
N ASN A 175 -0.33 18.86 0.39
CA ASN A 175 0.65 19.88 0.79
C ASN A 175 2.08 19.33 0.63
N GLU A 176 3.06 20.17 0.30
CA GLU A 176 4.46 19.74 0.09
C GLU A 176 5.09 19.00 1.29
N PHE A 177 4.55 19.22 2.49
CA PHE A 177 4.96 18.57 3.72
C PHE A 177 4.00 17.46 4.18
N SER A 178 2.93 17.19 3.44
CA SER A 178 1.96 16.12 3.71
C SER A 178 2.62 14.74 3.61
N VAL A 179 2.06 13.75 4.31
CA VAL A 179 2.49 12.36 4.18
C VAL A 179 2.25 11.77 2.79
N SER A 180 1.40 12.40 1.97
CA SER A 180 1.15 12.01 0.58
C SER A 180 2.43 11.96 -0.28
N HIS A 181 3.46 12.72 0.10
CA HIS A 181 4.75 12.79 -0.61
C HIS A 181 5.83 11.87 -0.02
N VAL A 182 5.58 11.19 1.11
CA VAL A 182 6.60 10.42 1.84
C VAL A 182 7.21 9.32 0.97
N ALA A 183 6.40 8.59 0.22
CA ALA A 183 6.86 7.49 -0.62
C ALA A 183 7.95 7.92 -1.63
N TYR A 184 7.93 9.19 -2.05
CA TYR A 184 8.86 9.75 -3.03
C TYR A 184 9.95 10.61 -2.42
N ARG A 185 9.81 11.00 -1.14
CA ARG A 185 10.70 11.92 -0.43
C ARG A 185 11.30 11.33 0.85
N SER A 186 11.18 10.02 1.06
CA SER A 186 11.78 9.33 2.19
C SER A 186 13.31 9.55 2.21
N GLY A 187 13.84 10.09 3.32
CA GLY A 187 15.26 10.42 3.46
C GLY A 187 15.66 11.79 2.89
N ASP A 188 14.71 12.55 2.32
CA ASP A 188 14.95 13.95 1.95
C ASP A 188 14.91 14.85 3.19
N ARG A 189 16.08 15.34 3.57
CA ARG A 189 16.25 16.23 4.73
C ARG A 189 15.44 17.52 4.63
N LEU A 190 15.21 18.06 3.44
CA LEU A 190 14.44 19.29 3.27
C LEU A 190 12.96 19.03 3.55
N TYR A 191 12.43 17.93 3.03
CA TYR A 191 11.09 17.47 3.33
C TYR A 191 10.91 17.19 4.84
N GLU A 192 11.83 16.44 5.45
CA GLU A 192 11.78 16.10 6.88
C GLU A 192 11.82 17.35 7.78
N HIS A 193 12.73 18.29 7.50
CA HIS A 193 12.81 19.55 8.25
C HIS A 193 11.58 20.44 8.04
N GLY A 194 11.10 20.54 6.80
CA GLY A 194 9.91 21.32 6.47
C GLY A 194 8.65 20.76 7.13
N ARG A 195 8.45 19.44 7.09
CA ARG A 195 7.36 18.76 7.79
C ARG A 195 7.46 18.96 9.29
N MET A 196 8.63 18.78 9.89
CA MET A 196 8.83 19.09 11.32
C MET A 196 8.41 20.53 11.65
N ALA A 197 8.82 21.51 10.84
CA ALA A 197 8.49 22.92 11.07
C ALA A 197 6.98 23.20 10.87
N ALA A 198 6.33 22.53 9.92
CA ALA A 198 4.89 22.65 9.68
C ALA A 198 4.08 22.04 10.83
N VAL A 199 4.40 20.80 11.22
CA VAL A 199 3.70 20.09 12.31
C VAL A 199 3.84 20.84 13.63
N LYS A 200 5.00 21.44 13.92
CA LYS A 200 5.22 22.23 15.14
C LYS A 200 4.33 23.46 15.27
N LYS A 201 3.78 23.98 14.16
CA LYS A 201 2.83 25.12 14.15
C LYS A 201 1.40 24.72 14.48
N ILE A 202 1.10 23.43 14.52
CA ILE A 202 -0.22 22.91 14.83
C ILE A 202 -0.40 22.87 16.34
N ASP A 203 -1.55 23.40 16.78
CA ASP A 203 -1.94 23.47 18.19
C ASP A 203 -2.06 22.09 18.84
N MET A 204 -1.90 22.08 20.15
CA MET A 204 -1.92 20.87 20.98
C MET A 204 -3.32 20.63 21.57
N PRO A 205 -3.74 19.36 21.77
CA PRO A 205 -3.05 18.13 21.36
C PRO A 205 -3.12 17.91 19.85
N ARG A 206 -2.03 17.40 19.26
CA ARG A 206 -2.00 17.09 17.83
C ARG A 206 -2.62 15.72 17.60
N VAL A 207 -3.54 15.64 16.64
CA VAL A 207 -4.17 14.39 16.25
C VAL A 207 -3.58 13.93 14.92
N PHE A 208 -3.02 12.73 14.91
CA PHE A 208 -2.52 12.07 13.71
C PHE A 208 -3.54 11.01 13.28
N LYS A 209 -3.87 10.95 12.00
CA LYS A 209 -4.90 10.05 11.44
C LYS A 209 -4.37 9.27 10.26
N ALA A 210 -4.67 7.98 10.24
CA ALA A 210 -4.56 7.14 9.05
C ALA A 210 -5.93 6.52 8.74
N GLN A 211 -6.14 6.23 7.46
CA GLN A 211 -7.21 5.34 7.02
C GLN A 211 -6.62 4.06 6.43
N ILE A 212 -7.21 2.93 6.81
CA ILE A 212 -6.88 1.62 6.26
C ILE A 212 -8.16 0.95 5.77
N TRP A 213 -8.05 0.08 4.75
CA TRP A 213 -9.19 -0.62 4.17
C TRP A 213 -9.02 -2.10 4.34
N ALA A 214 -9.93 -2.74 5.06
CA ALA A 214 -9.87 -4.17 5.27
C ALA A 214 -11.26 -4.79 5.33
N PRO A 215 -11.37 -6.12 5.19
CA PRO A 215 -12.65 -6.80 5.33
C PRO A 215 -13.25 -6.58 6.73
N ARG A 216 -14.55 -6.26 6.76
CA ARG A 216 -15.32 -6.04 7.99
C ARG A 216 -15.28 -7.28 8.88
N GLY A 217 -15.06 -7.06 10.17
CA GLY A 217 -14.95 -8.14 11.16
C GLY A 217 -13.55 -8.75 11.29
N GLU A 218 -12.58 -8.37 10.44
CA GLU A 218 -11.19 -8.77 10.64
C GLU A 218 -10.57 -8.03 11.84
N GLU A 219 -9.70 -8.74 12.57
CA GLU A 219 -8.87 -8.15 13.63
C GLU A 219 -7.58 -7.58 13.03
N ILE A 220 -7.31 -6.32 13.34
CA ILE A 220 -6.06 -5.64 13.07
C ILE A 220 -5.22 -5.67 14.32
N ASN A 221 -3.97 -6.09 14.18
CA ASN A 221 -2.93 -5.92 15.19
C ASN A 221 -2.00 -4.79 14.72
N TYR A 222 -1.73 -3.80 15.56
CA TYR A 222 -0.96 -2.63 15.15
C TYR A 222 -0.15 -1.99 16.29
N CYS A 223 0.86 -1.23 15.90
CA CYS A 223 1.65 -0.37 16.77
C CYS A 223 2.06 0.90 16.02
N PHE A 224 2.58 1.89 16.73
CA PHE A 224 3.01 3.16 16.14
C PHE A 224 4.53 3.26 16.14
N SER A 225 5.11 3.52 14.96
CA SER A 225 6.49 4.00 14.84
C SER A 225 6.47 5.51 14.72
N MET A 226 7.02 6.19 15.72
CA MET A 226 6.98 7.65 15.85
C MET A 226 8.37 8.23 15.70
N LEU A 227 8.47 9.32 14.92
CA LEU A 227 9.59 10.24 14.98
C LEU A 227 9.22 11.38 15.94
N SER A 228 9.98 11.49 17.01
CA SER A 228 9.85 12.55 18.01
C SER A 228 11.06 13.46 18.00
N VAL A 229 10.89 14.72 18.41
CA VAL A 229 11.97 15.69 18.54
C VAL A 229 12.08 16.11 20.00
N ASP A 230 13.29 15.99 20.56
CA ASP A 230 13.56 16.42 21.93
C ASP A 230 13.69 17.95 22.07
N GLN A 231 13.86 18.42 23.30
CA GLN A 231 14.05 19.86 23.61
C GLN A 231 15.32 20.47 22.98
N HIS A 232 16.29 19.64 22.58
CA HIS A 232 17.52 20.06 21.92
C HIS A 232 17.42 20.00 20.39
N GLY A 233 16.27 19.57 19.85
CA GLY A 233 16.06 19.43 18.42
C GLY A 233 16.54 18.10 17.84
N ASN A 234 17.00 17.15 18.68
CA ASN A 234 17.42 15.84 18.20
C ASN A 234 16.21 14.97 17.89
N GLN A 235 16.27 14.27 16.75
CA GLN A 235 15.26 13.30 16.38
C GLN A 235 15.49 11.97 17.10
N GLN A 236 14.40 11.37 17.56
CA GLN A 236 14.37 10.06 18.19
C GLN A 236 13.23 9.24 17.61
N GLN A 237 13.56 8.04 17.14
CA GLN A 237 12.56 7.04 16.77
C GLN A 237 12.09 6.30 18.02
N LYS A 238 10.77 6.17 18.18
CA LYS A 238 10.12 5.46 19.29
C LYS A 238 9.06 4.54 18.74
N TRP A 239 8.85 3.41 19.42
CA TRP A 239 7.75 2.51 19.16
C TRP A 239 6.76 2.56 20.30
N ASP A 240 5.49 2.74 19.99
CA ASP A 240 4.39 2.49 20.93
C ASP A 240 3.68 1.21 20.49
N ASN A 241 4.01 0.13 21.19
CA ASN A 241 3.45 -1.19 20.98
C ASN A 241 2.61 -1.65 22.18
N ASN A 242 1.97 -0.70 22.90
CA ASN A 242 1.11 -1.02 24.04
C ASN A 242 1.81 -1.93 25.08
N GLY A 243 3.03 -1.58 25.47
CA GLY A 243 3.82 -2.37 26.44
C GLY A 243 4.25 -3.76 25.93
N GLY A 244 4.22 -4.00 24.63
CA GLY A 244 4.59 -5.28 24.00
C GLY A 244 3.41 -6.12 23.53
N GLU A 245 2.18 -5.77 23.90
CA GLU A 245 0.98 -6.52 23.52
C GLU A 245 0.44 -6.13 22.12
N ASN A 246 0.91 -5.00 21.60
CA ASN A 246 0.33 -4.28 20.47
C ASN A 246 -1.10 -3.80 20.76
N PHE A 247 -1.59 -2.90 19.92
CA PHE A 247 -2.99 -2.51 19.89
C PHE A 247 -3.76 -3.48 19.00
N LYS A 248 -5.03 -3.68 19.34
CA LYS A 248 -5.96 -4.52 18.59
C LYS A 248 -7.25 -3.80 18.34
N MET A 249 -7.80 -3.98 17.15
CA MET A 249 -9.14 -3.49 16.85
C MET A 249 -9.80 -4.33 15.76
N THR A 250 -11.13 -4.28 15.72
CA THR A 250 -11.91 -4.89 14.65
C THR A 250 -12.39 -3.81 13.68
N ILE A 251 -12.36 -4.11 12.38
CA ILE A 251 -12.94 -3.26 11.33
C ILE A 251 -14.45 -3.13 11.51
#